data_AF-A0A0C9XIL3-F1
#
_entry.id   AF-A0A0C9XIL3-F1
#
_cell.length_a   1.000
_cell.length_b   1.000
_cell.length_c   1.000
_cell.angle_alpha   90.00
_cell.angle_beta   90.00
_cell.angle_gamma   90.00
#
_symmetry.space_group_name_H-M   'P 1'
#
loop_
_entity.id
_entity.type
_entity.pdbx_description
1 polymer ?
#
loop_
_entity_poly.entity_id
_entity_poly.type
_entity_poly.pdbx_seq_one_letter_code
_entity_poly.pdbx_strand_id
1 'polypeptide(L)'
;LHTQGMGQYPPKFIAQGLHPTFSPFWSDLLHSDIFVCISSDILRQLHQGIFKDHLKQWCIDITGKQNLNTCFGAMSHYPGLHHWSDSISKIKQWTGSEHKQLQWVFVSSLIGTTTHSDVVRASQVLLDFIYIVQYQSQTDGSIVALCQALNSFHDMKEVF
;
A
#
# COMPACT_ATOMS: atom_id res chain seq x y z
N LEU A 1 30.71 19.63 5.58
CA LEU A 1 30.49 18.45 4.71
C LEU A 1 31.77 17.64 4.50
N HIS A 2 32.95 18.26 4.43
CA HIS A 2 34.24 17.55 4.29
C HIS A 2 34.70 16.67 5.48
N THR A 3 34.08 16.80 6.66
CA THR A 3 34.47 16.06 7.88
C THR A 3 33.72 14.74 8.10
N GLN A 4 32.69 14.42 7.30
CA GLN A 4 31.94 13.17 7.43
C GLN A 4 32.66 11.95 6.84
N GLY A 5 33.60 12.14 5.90
CA GLY A 5 34.39 11.06 5.32
C GLY A 5 35.44 10.43 6.24
N MET A 6 35.70 11.04 7.41
CA MET A 6 36.77 10.63 8.34
C MET A 6 36.25 9.92 9.60
N GLY A 7 34.96 9.56 9.66
CA GLY A 7 34.39 8.81 10.80
C GLY A 7 34.34 9.58 12.13
N GLN A 8 34.46 10.91 12.11
CA GLN A 8 34.29 11.74 13.31
C GLN A 8 32.82 12.09 13.51
N TYR A 9 32.37 12.02 14.77
CA TYR A 9 30.97 12.23 15.17
C TYR A 9 30.82 13.48 16.06
N PRO A 10 30.66 14.67 15.45
CA PRO A 10 30.35 15.88 16.20
C PRO A 10 29.07 15.71 17.04
N PRO A 11 29.09 16.08 18.34
CA PRO A 11 27.92 15.98 19.23
C PRO A 11 26.65 16.67 18.67
N LYS A 12 26.83 17.72 17.88
CA LYS A 12 25.75 18.44 17.20
C LYS A 12 24.91 17.58 16.26
N PHE A 13 25.48 16.55 15.62
CA PHE A 13 24.74 15.68 14.70
C PHE A 13 23.92 14.63 15.45
N ILE A 14 24.45 14.11 16.57
CA ILE A 14 23.70 13.22 17.47
C ILE A 14 22.49 13.97 18.04
N ALA A 15 22.66 15.24 18.44
CA ALA A 15 21.56 16.08 18.90
C ALA A 15 20.47 16.32 17.84
N GLN A 16 20.78 16.10 16.55
CA GLN A 16 19.85 16.22 15.43
C GLN A 16 19.27 14.87 14.98
N GLY A 17 19.57 13.77 15.69
CA GLY A 17 19.11 12.43 15.31
C GLY A 17 19.79 11.86 14.06
N LEU A 18 20.92 12.45 13.63
CA LEU A 18 21.67 11.99 12.47
C LEU A 18 22.61 10.85 12.90
N HIS A 19 22.45 9.70 12.25
CA HIS A 19 23.25 8.52 12.51
C HIS A 19 24.49 8.46 11.59
N PRO A 20 25.57 7.80 12.04
CA PRO A 20 26.69 7.43 11.18
C PRO A 20 26.21 6.73 9.91
N THR A 21 26.62 7.23 8.75
CA THR A 21 26.51 6.46 7.50
C THR A 21 27.92 6.02 7.15
N PHE A 22 28.21 4.74 7.34
CA PHE A 22 29.45 4.15 6.81
C PHE A 22 29.45 4.28 5.28
N SER A 23 30.64 4.33 4.67
CA SER A 23 30.73 4.39 3.21
C SER A 23 29.91 3.24 2.63
N PRO A 24 28.81 3.52 1.90
CA PRO A 24 27.98 2.46 1.39
C PRO A 24 28.77 1.63 0.38
N PHE A 25 28.43 0.35 0.22
CA PHE A 25 29.13 -0.53 -0.74
C PHE A 25 29.10 0.00 -2.19
N TRP A 26 28.13 0.86 -2.49
CA TRP A 26 27.92 1.50 -3.79
C TRP A 26 28.61 2.87 -3.94
N SER A 27 29.34 3.35 -2.92
CA SER A 27 29.99 4.67 -2.96
C SER A 27 31.00 4.84 -4.10
N ASP A 28 31.66 3.76 -4.52
CA ASP A 28 32.66 3.76 -5.59
C ASP A 28 32.05 3.49 -6.98
N LEU A 29 30.72 3.28 -7.08
CA LEU A 29 30.04 3.04 -8.34
C LEU A 29 29.72 4.38 -9.04
N LEU A 30 30.71 4.90 -9.78
CA LEU A 30 30.70 6.23 -10.41
C LEU A 30 29.50 6.51 -11.34
N HIS A 31 28.82 5.46 -11.82
CA HIS A 31 27.71 5.55 -12.77
C HIS A 31 26.40 4.91 -12.25
N SER A 32 26.34 4.55 -10.96
CA SER A 32 25.15 3.92 -10.38
C SER A 32 24.44 4.88 -9.43
N ASP A 33 23.26 5.33 -9.83
CA ASP A 33 22.34 5.98 -8.90
C ASP A 33 21.54 4.90 -8.16
N ILE A 34 21.97 4.59 -6.93
CA ILE A 34 21.31 3.57 -6.10
C ILE A 34 19.84 3.93 -5.83
N PHE A 35 19.46 5.20 -5.84
CA PHE A 35 18.09 5.61 -5.57
C PHE A 35 17.15 5.20 -6.71
N VAL A 36 17.68 5.07 -7.93
CA VAL A 36 16.96 4.50 -9.08
C VAL A 36 16.85 2.97 -8.98
N CYS A 37 17.83 2.32 -8.34
CA CYS A 37 17.85 0.87 -8.16
C CYS A 37 16.97 0.38 -6.99
N ILE A 38 16.69 1.23 -6.01
CA ILE A 38 15.79 0.90 -4.90
C ILE A 38 14.36 0.98 -5.42
N SER A 39 13.81 -0.17 -5.81
CA SER A 39 12.41 -0.27 -6.17
C SER A 39 11.52 0.12 -4.98
N SER A 40 10.41 0.77 -5.29
CA SER A 40 9.36 1.13 -4.34
C SER A 40 8.92 -0.08 -3.52
N ASP A 41 8.99 0.07 -2.19
CA ASP A 41 8.58 -0.95 -1.23
C ASP A 41 7.05 -1.16 -1.29
N ILE A 42 6.63 -2.22 -1.97
CA ILE A 42 5.21 -2.58 -2.16
C ILE A 42 4.49 -2.72 -0.82
N LEU A 43 5.14 -3.30 0.19
CA LEU A 43 4.50 -3.52 1.49
C LEU A 43 4.19 -2.18 2.17
N ARG A 44 5.18 -1.31 2.25
CA ARG A 44 5.03 -0.06 2.99
C ARG A 44 4.29 1.01 2.20
N GLN A 45 4.57 1.14 0.91
CA GLN A 45 3.95 2.18 0.09
C GLN A 45 2.54 1.79 -0.31
N LEU A 46 2.33 0.60 -0.85
CA LEU A 46 1.04 0.23 -1.44
C LEU A 46 0.10 -0.43 -0.44
N HIS A 47 0.54 -1.48 0.25
CA HIS A 47 -0.33 -2.19 1.19
C HIS A 47 -0.62 -1.36 2.45
N GLN A 48 0.41 -0.78 3.07
CA GLN A 48 0.25 0.01 4.29
C GLN A 48 -0.19 1.44 3.98
N GLY A 49 0.58 2.18 3.17
CA GLY A 49 0.26 3.58 2.86
C GLY A 49 -1.05 3.72 2.08
N ILE A 50 -1.06 3.29 0.82
CA ILE A 50 -2.21 3.55 -0.07
C ILE A 50 -3.46 2.78 0.36
N PHE A 51 -3.37 1.48 0.57
CA PHE A 51 -4.57 0.70 0.88
C PHE A 51 -5.05 0.89 2.33
N LYS A 52 -4.19 0.58 3.32
CA LYS A 52 -4.62 0.55 4.72
C LYS A 52 -4.86 1.96 5.28
N ASP A 53 -3.99 2.92 4.99
CA ASP A 53 -4.05 4.24 5.62
C ASP A 53 -4.93 5.22 4.84
N HIS A 54 -5.11 5.05 3.53
CA HIS A 54 -5.97 5.90 2.70
C HIS A 54 -7.26 5.20 2.23
N LEU A 55 -7.18 4.30 1.25
CA LEU A 55 -8.37 3.73 0.58
C LEU A 55 -9.39 3.15 1.57
N LYS A 56 -8.90 2.37 2.54
CA LYS A 56 -9.73 1.76 3.56
C LYS A 56 -10.46 2.81 4.40
N GLN A 57 -9.79 3.91 4.77
CA GLN A 57 -10.40 4.95 5.59
C GLN A 57 -11.46 5.72 4.81
N TRP A 58 -11.15 6.14 3.58
CA TRP A 58 -12.14 6.81 2.72
C TRP A 58 -13.41 5.98 2.53
N CYS A 59 -13.25 4.69 2.28
CA CYS A 59 -14.40 3.79 2.18
C CYS A 59 -15.17 3.67 3.51
N ILE A 60 -14.47 3.58 4.65
CA ILE A 60 -15.11 3.54 5.97
C ILE A 60 -15.94 4.80 6.22
N ASP A 61 -15.43 5.96 5.81
CA ASP A 61 -16.09 7.26 5.98
C ASP A 61 -17.38 7.33 5.14
N ILE A 62 -17.38 6.75 3.93
CA ILE A 62 -18.55 6.71 3.03
C ILE A 62 -19.57 5.66 3.46
N THR A 63 -19.14 4.42 3.66
CA THR A 63 -20.06 3.29 3.85
C THR A 63 -20.50 3.14 5.31
N GLY A 64 -19.76 3.74 6.25
CA GLY A 64 -19.88 3.49 7.66
C GLY A 64 -19.15 2.22 8.09
N LYS A 65 -18.36 2.36 9.16
CA LYS A 65 -17.54 1.27 9.74
C LYS A 65 -18.33 0.00 10.07
N GLN A 66 -19.52 0.15 10.66
CA GLN A 66 -20.33 -0.98 11.08
C GLN A 66 -20.88 -1.76 9.88
N ASN A 67 -21.32 -1.06 8.83
CA ASN A 67 -21.83 -1.71 7.62
C ASN A 67 -20.75 -2.57 6.96
N LEU A 68 -19.53 -2.05 6.84
CA LEU A 68 -18.37 -2.82 6.36
C LEU A 68 -18.12 -4.05 7.22
N ASN A 69 -17.99 -3.88 8.53
CA ASN A 69 -17.76 -5.00 9.44
C ASN A 69 -18.85 -6.08 9.35
N THR A 70 -20.12 -5.68 9.26
CA THR A 70 -21.24 -6.61 9.07
C THR A 70 -21.11 -7.36 7.75
N CYS A 71 -20.73 -6.69 6.66
CA CYS A 71 -20.52 -7.33 5.37
C CYS A 71 -19.37 -8.34 5.42
N PHE A 72 -18.23 -7.98 6.02
CA PHE A 72 -17.10 -8.90 6.20
C PHE A 72 -17.46 -10.12 7.07
N GLY A 73 -18.24 -9.92 8.13
CA GLY A 73 -18.72 -11.02 8.98
C GLY A 73 -19.75 -11.93 8.30
N ALA A 74 -20.51 -11.40 7.34
CA ALA A 74 -21.49 -12.16 6.57
C ALA A 74 -20.87 -12.97 5.41
N MET A 75 -19.60 -12.76 5.08
CA MET A 75 -18.93 -13.51 4.01
C MET A 75 -18.81 -14.98 4.35
N SER A 76 -19.08 -15.83 3.36
CA SER A 76 -18.93 -17.27 3.48
C SER A 76 -17.48 -17.66 3.79
N HIS A 77 -17.30 -18.67 4.63
CA HIS A 77 -15.98 -19.19 4.93
C HIS A 77 -15.37 -19.88 3.70
N TYR A 78 -14.14 -19.54 3.36
CA TYR A 78 -13.39 -20.16 2.27
C TYR A 78 -12.03 -20.66 2.76
N PRO A 79 -11.65 -21.92 2.50
CA PRO A 79 -10.35 -22.44 2.91
C PRO A 79 -9.19 -21.59 2.34
N GLY A 80 -8.31 -21.09 3.22
CA GLY A 80 -7.19 -20.25 2.83
C GLY A 80 -7.48 -18.75 2.78
N LEU A 81 -8.73 -18.33 3.06
CA LEU A 81 -9.09 -16.94 3.27
C LEU A 81 -9.39 -16.70 4.76
N HIS A 82 -8.74 -15.70 5.35
CA HIS A 82 -9.01 -15.32 6.73
C HIS A 82 -10.45 -14.85 6.87
N HIS A 83 -11.16 -15.38 7.86
CA HIS A 83 -12.53 -14.94 8.14
C HIS A 83 -12.50 -13.79 9.15
N TRP A 84 -13.10 -12.65 8.79
CA TRP A 84 -13.15 -11.47 9.64
C TRP A 84 -14.45 -11.45 10.46
N SER A 85 -14.61 -12.43 11.35
CA SER A 85 -15.75 -12.51 12.28
C SER A 85 -15.74 -11.35 13.28
N ASP A 86 -14.54 -10.91 13.66
CA ASP A 86 -14.32 -9.75 14.50
C ASP A 86 -13.98 -8.54 13.63
N SER A 87 -14.67 -7.43 13.89
CA SER A 87 -14.44 -6.11 13.26
C SER A 87 -12.95 -5.88 12.93
N ILE A 88 -12.66 -5.65 11.64
CA ILE A 88 -11.33 -5.37 11.09
C ILE A 88 -10.59 -4.28 11.87
N SER A 89 -11.33 -3.36 12.48
CA SER A 89 -10.76 -2.30 13.31
C SER A 89 -10.11 -2.74 14.61
N LYS A 90 -10.27 -4.00 15.05
CA LYS A 90 -9.66 -4.51 16.29
C LYS A 90 -8.21 -4.95 16.06
N ILE A 91 -7.79 -5.12 14.80
CA ILE A 91 -6.44 -5.59 14.45
C ILE A 91 -5.45 -4.43 14.64
N LYS A 92 -4.68 -4.49 15.73
CA LYS A 92 -3.65 -3.49 16.07
C LYS A 92 -2.40 -3.62 15.21
N GLN A 93 -2.04 -4.84 14.82
CA GLN A 93 -0.86 -5.13 14.03
C GLN A 93 -1.27 -6.04 12.88
N TRP A 94 -1.05 -5.56 11.66
CA TRP A 94 -1.39 -6.28 10.45
C TRP A 94 -0.14 -6.91 9.86
N THR A 95 -0.17 -8.21 9.61
CA THR A 95 0.82 -8.93 8.82
C THR A 95 0.64 -8.61 7.32
N GLY A 96 1.68 -8.86 6.52
CA GLY A 96 1.58 -8.70 5.07
C GLY A 96 0.50 -9.60 4.45
N SER A 97 0.35 -10.82 4.94
CA SER A 97 -0.66 -11.78 4.49
C SER A 97 -2.08 -11.30 4.78
N GLU A 98 -2.32 -10.75 5.97
CA GLU A 98 -3.64 -10.21 6.33
C GLU A 98 -4.01 -8.99 5.49
N HIS A 99 -3.05 -8.10 5.16
CA HIS A 99 -3.32 -7.00 4.22
C HIS A 99 -3.79 -7.51 2.87
N LYS A 100 -3.10 -8.50 2.31
CA LYS A 100 -3.45 -9.07 1.00
C LYS A 100 -4.82 -9.73 1.00
N GLN A 101 -5.09 -10.55 2.01
CA GLN A 101 -6.38 -11.21 2.12
C GLN A 101 -7.52 -10.21 2.31
N LEU A 102 -7.31 -9.13 3.07
CA LEU A 102 -8.31 -8.08 3.19
C LEU A 102 -8.56 -7.39 1.84
N GLN A 103 -7.50 -7.10 1.07
CA GLN A 103 -7.63 -6.51 -0.26
C GLN A 103 -8.47 -7.37 -1.21
N TRP A 104 -8.33 -8.70 -1.15
CA TRP A 104 -9.07 -9.62 -2.02
C TRP A 104 -10.59 -9.55 -1.84
N VAL A 105 -11.04 -9.35 -0.60
CA VAL A 105 -12.47 -9.27 -0.29
C VAL A 105 -13.00 -7.84 -0.26
N PHE A 106 -12.13 -6.84 -0.30
CA PHE A 106 -12.50 -5.46 -0.01
C PHE A 106 -13.58 -4.94 -0.97
N VAL A 107 -13.42 -5.17 -2.27
CA VAL A 107 -14.39 -4.71 -3.27
C VAL A 107 -15.74 -5.40 -3.10
N SER A 108 -15.74 -6.71 -2.83
CA SER A 108 -16.97 -7.45 -2.53
C SER A 108 -17.71 -6.87 -1.33
N SER A 109 -16.98 -6.45 -0.29
CA SER A 109 -17.57 -5.75 0.85
C SER A 109 -18.16 -4.40 0.49
N LEU A 110 -17.51 -3.64 -0.40
CA LEU A 110 -18.04 -2.36 -0.87
C LEU A 110 -19.34 -2.55 -1.63
N ILE A 111 -19.40 -3.53 -2.54
CA ILE A 111 -20.63 -3.87 -3.28
C ILE A 111 -21.78 -4.19 -2.33
N GLY A 112 -21.49 -4.89 -1.22
CA GLY A 112 -22.50 -5.23 -0.21
C GLY A 112 -22.89 -4.09 0.73
N THR A 113 -22.24 -2.92 0.67
CA THR A 113 -22.43 -1.84 1.65
C THR A 113 -22.78 -0.47 1.06
N THR A 114 -22.37 -0.17 -0.17
CA THR A 114 -22.63 1.11 -0.81
C THR A 114 -23.38 0.96 -2.13
N THR A 115 -24.29 1.90 -2.40
CA THR A 115 -24.96 2.06 -3.69
C THR A 115 -24.15 2.93 -4.67
N HIS A 116 -23.09 3.58 -4.19
CA HIS A 116 -22.21 4.41 -5.02
C HIS A 116 -21.28 3.53 -5.86
N SER A 117 -21.70 3.22 -7.09
CA SER A 117 -20.92 2.44 -8.06
C SER A 117 -19.54 3.02 -8.31
N ASP A 118 -19.40 4.34 -8.21
CA ASP A 118 -18.15 5.04 -8.52
C ASP A 118 -17.09 4.80 -7.44
N VAL A 119 -17.49 4.71 -6.17
CA VAL A 119 -16.62 4.35 -5.04
C VAL A 119 -16.10 2.92 -5.19
N VAL A 120 -16.99 1.99 -5.57
CA VAL A 120 -16.63 0.59 -5.84
C VAL A 120 -15.63 0.53 -6.99
N ARG A 121 -15.92 1.23 -8.09
CA ARG A 121 -15.09 1.22 -9.29
C ARG A 121 -13.72 1.86 -9.05
N ALA A 122 -13.67 3.01 -8.36
CA ALA A 122 -12.42 3.68 -8.01
C ALA A 122 -11.55 2.80 -7.09
N SER A 123 -12.18 2.11 -6.14
CA SER A 123 -11.49 1.15 -5.27
C SER A 123 -10.96 -0.06 -6.04
N GLN A 124 -11.74 -0.60 -6.97
CA GLN A 124 -11.34 -1.73 -7.81
C GLN A 124 -10.12 -1.39 -8.66
N VAL A 125 -10.13 -0.27 -9.40
CA VAL A 125 -9.00 0.10 -10.27
C VAL A 125 -7.71 0.34 -9.48
N LEU A 126 -7.80 0.87 -8.26
CA LEU A 126 -6.64 1.03 -7.39
C LEU A 126 -6.10 -0.32 -6.91
N LEU A 127 -6.99 -1.27 -6.57
CA LEU A 127 -6.60 -2.61 -6.17
C LEU A 127 -6.02 -3.41 -7.36
N ASP A 128 -6.53 -3.20 -8.58
CA ASP A 128 -5.95 -3.76 -9.80
C ASP A 128 -4.51 -3.28 -9.99
N PHE A 129 -4.26 -1.97 -9.82
CA PHE A 129 -2.89 -1.43 -9.86
C PHE A 129 -1.98 -2.11 -8.83
N ILE A 130 -2.44 -2.22 -7.57
CA ILE A 130 -1.68 -2.87 -6.48
C ILE A 130 -1.43 -4.35 -6.81
N TYR A 131 -2.35 -5.03 -7.49
CA TYR A 131 -2.18 -6.43 -7.86
C TYR A 131 -1.20 -6.61 -9.02
N ILE A 132 -1.31 -5.80 -10.08
CA ILE A 132 -0.46 -5.92 -11.27
C ILE A 132 1.00 -5.59 -10.96
N VAL A 133 1.26 -4.59 -10.11
CA VAL A 133 2.64 -4.19 -9.76
C VAL A 133 3.39 -5.27 -8.97
N GLN A 134 2.67 -6.23 -8.39
CA GLN A 134 3.23 -7.40 -7.69
C GLN A 134 3.66 -8.53 -8.62
N TYR A 135 3.43 -8.44 -9.93
CA TYR A 135 3.87 -9.49 -10.86
C TYR A 135 5.40 -9.65 -10.80
N GLN A 136 5.86 -10.90 -10.77
CA GLN A 136 7.30 -11.23 -10.70
C GLN A 136 8.09 -10.68 -11.88
N SER A 137 7.44 -10.55 -13.03
CA SER A 137 7.99 -9.93 -14.23
C SER A 137 6.91 -9.06 -14.87
N GLN A 138 7.31 -7.88 -15.32
CA GLN A 138 6.44 -6.97 -16.04
C GLN A 138 6.65 -7.17 -17.55
N THR A 139 5.54 -7.15 -18.28
CA THR A 139 5.49 -7.16 -19.75
C THR A 139 5.01 -5.80 -20.23
N ASP A 140 5.18 -5.49 -21.51
CA ASP A 140 4.61 -4.25 -22.09
C ASP A 140 3.10 -4.14 -21.81
N GLY A 141 2.38 -5.27 -21.88
CA GLY A 141 0.95 -5.32 -21.58
C GLY A 141 0.63 -5.00 -20.11
N SER A 142 1.41 -5.51 -19.16
CA SER A 142 1.17 -5.22 -17.74
C SER A 142 1.58 -3.79 -17.36
N ILE A 143 2.58 -3.22 -18.02
CA ILE A 143 2.93 -1.79 -17.88
C ILE A 143 1.79 -0.92 -18.40
N VAL A 144 1.23 -1.23 -19.58
CA VAL A 144 0.05 -0.52 -20.10
C VAL A 144 -1.12 -0.62 -19.14
N ALA A 145 -1.39 -1.81 -18.59
CA ALA A 145 -2.45 -2.01 -17.61
C ALA A 145 -2.22 -1.21 -16.32
N LEU A 146 -0.97 -1.12 -15.83
CA LEU A 146 -0.61 -0.26 -14.68
C LEU A 146 -0.91 1.21 -14.95
N CYS A 147 -0.47 1.73 -16.10
CA CYS A 147 -0.73 3.11 -16.49
C CYS A 147 -2.24 3.38 -16.60
N GLN A 148 -2.99 2.46 -17.20
CA GLN A 148 -4.45 2.57 -17.34
C GLN A 148 -5.15 2.55 -15.98
N ALA A 149 -4.79 1.64 -15.09
CA ALA A 149 -5.36 1.55 -13.76
C ALA A 149 -5.08 2.81 -12.94
N LEU A 150 -3.85 3.33 -13.00
CA LEU A 150 -3.46 4.56 -12.31
C LEU A 150 -4.21 5.79 -12.85
N ASN A 151 -4.29 5.95 -14.17
CA ASN A 151 -5.04 7.04 -14.79
C ASN A 151 -6.54 6.95 -14.45
N SER A 152 -7.13 5.76 -14.56
CA SER A 152 -8.54 5.54 -14.20
C SER A 152 -8.81 5.87 -12.73
N PHE A 153 -7.89 5.53 -11.82
CA PHE A 153 -8.01 5.93 -10.43
C PHE A 153 -7.95 7.46 -10.29
N HIS A 154 -7.01 8.14 -10.96
CA HIS A 154 -6.90 9.60 -10.91
C HIS A 154 -8.12 10.33 -11.46
N ASP A 155 -8.78 9.79 -12.47
CA ASP A 155 -10.02 10.33 -13.02
C ASP A 155 -11.21 10.18 -12.05
N MET A 156 -11.15 9.20 -11.14
CA MET A 156 -12.25 8.82 -10.26
C MET A 156 -12.02 9.14 -8.77
N LYS A 157 -10.82 9.55 -8.36
CA LYS A 157 -10.47 9.69 -6.93
C LYS A 157 -11.29 10.75 -6.18
N GLU A 158 -11.91 11.69 -6.90
CA GLU A 158 -12.73 12.77 -6.32
C GLU A 158 -14.06 12.26 -5.71
N VAL A 159 -14.35 10.95 -5.83
CA VAL A 159 -15.50 10.31 -5.18
C VAL A 159 -15.28 10.09 -3.67
N PHE A 160 -14.03 10.19 -3.21
CA PHE A 160 -13.61 9.87 -1.85
C PHE A 160 -13.54 11.10 -0.94
#